data_AF-A0A853D2Q2-F1
#
_entry.id   AF-A0A853D2Q2-F1
#
_cell.length_a   1.000
_cell.length_b   1.000
_cell.length_c   1.000
_cell.angle_alpha   90.00
_cell.angle_beta   90.00
_cell.angle_gamma   90.00
#
_symmetry.space_group_name_H-M   'P 1'
#
loop_
_entity.id
_entity.type
_entity.pdbx_description
1 polymer ?
#
loop_
_entity_poly.entity_id
_entity_poly.type
_entity_poly.pdbx_seq_one_letter_code
_entity_poly.pdbx_strand_id
1 'polypeptide(L)'
;MSKNLEVYQLCLAEVYPFNEIELDFFKDKLDFKYVSANRYINWSYDLIKEYEPLWDWDVLDSNSSVFDKVTLGLLFPERVALPQCTCFRMEDFCEYAECLVNIKRLSFNSSLYQQYGDIYIKLDMLCGTRLIDQEMLVEVLVNNQASTIEQLIAATFKKC
;
A
#
# COMPACT_ATOMS: atom_id res chain seq x y z
N MET A 1 -2.49 36.90 -0.15
CA MET A 1 -1.21 36.16 -0.33
C MET A 1 -1.31 34.67 0.02
N SER A 2 -2.37 34.16 0.68
CA SER A 2 -2.42 32.78 1.19
C SER A 2 -2.70 31.68 0.16
N LYS A 3 -3.61 31.88 -0.81
CA LYS A 3 -4.03 30.80 -1.73
C LYS A 3 -2.91 30.19 -2.59
N ASN A 4 -1.92 30.99 -2.99
CA ASN A 4 -0.83 30.49 -3.84
C ASN A 4 0.16 29.59 -3.07
N LEU A 5 0.29 29.79 -1.75
CA LEU A 5 1.15 28.99 -0.91
C LEU A 5 0.54 27.60 -0.67
N GLU A 6 -0.78 27.54 -0.43
CA GLU A 6 -1.52 26.28 -0.28
C GLU A 6 -1.48 25.43 -1.56
N VAL A 7 -1.69 26.05 -2.74
CA VAL A 7 -1.59 25.35 -4.03
C VAL A 7 -0.17 24.82 -4.27
N TYR A 8 0.85 25.62 -3.95
CA TYR A 8 2.24 25.21 -4.09
C TYR A 8 2.58 24.01 -3.19
N GLN A 9 2.13 24.01 -1.93
CA GLN A 9 2.32 22.89 -1.00
C GLN A 9 1.57 21.62 -1.44
N LEU A 10 0.36 21.76 -1.99
CA LEU A 10 -0.37 20.64 -2.57
C LEU A 10 0.37 20.03 -3.76
N CYS A 11 0.94 20.86 -4.65
CA CYS A 11 1.77 20.35 -5.74
C CYS A 11 3.02 19.62 -5.23
N LEU A 12 3.67 20.12 -4.18
CA LEU A 12 4.81 19.43 -3.58
C LEU A 12 4.44 18.06 -3.02
N ALA A 13 3.25 17.90 -2.44
CA ALA A 13 2.76 16.60 -1.97
C ALA A 13 2.33 15.69 -3.13
N GLU A 14 1.59 16.22 -4.10
CA GLU A 14 0.87 15.41 -5.08
C GLU A 14 1.64 15.12 -6.37
N VAL A 15 2.73 15.83 -6.70
CA VAL A 15 3.39 15.62 -8.00
C VAL A 15 4.91 15.64 -8.00
N TYR A 16 5.58 16.09 -6.92
CA TYR A 16 7.04 16.26 -6.94
C TYR A 16 7.80 15.06 -6.34
N PRO A 17 8.59 14.30 -7.11
CA PRO A 17 9.30 13.11 -6.63
C PRO A 17 10.64 13.49 -5.98
N PHE A 18 10.62 14.02 -4.75
CA PHE A 18 11.86 14.39 -4.05
C PHE A 18 12.83 13.21 -3.93
N ASN A 19 14.11 13.48 -4.21
CA ASN A 19 15.21 12.59 -3.82
C ASN A 19 15.89 13.06 -2.51
N GLU A 20 16.76 12.22 -1.95
CA GLU A 20 17.48 12.49 -0.69
C GLU A 20 18.28 13.80 -0.72
N ILE A 21 18.99 14.09 -1.82
CA ILE A 21 19.80 15.31 -1.97
C ILE A 21 18.91 16.57 -1.90
N GLU A 22 17.74 16.53 -2.55
CA GLU A 22 16.79 17.62 -2.54
C GLU A 22 16.12 17.78 -1.17
N LEU A 23 15.75 16.68 -0.52
CA LEU A 23 15.20 16.71 0.84
C LEU A 23 16.20 17.32 1.81
N ASP A 24 17.47 16.91 1.75
CA ASP A 24 18.50 17.50 2.62
C ASP A 24 18.67 19.00 2.37
N PHE A 25 18.72 19.40 1.10
CA PHE A 25 18.91 20.81 0.73
C PHE A 25 17.72 21.70 1.13
N PHE A 26 16.50 21.19 1.02
CA PHE A 26 15.28 21.97 1.24
C PHE A 26 14.63 21.73 2.62
N LYS A 27 15.13 20.83 3.46
CA LYS A 27 14.45 20.40 4.71
C LYS A 27 13.98 21.56 5.60
N ASP A 28 14.75 22.62 5.74
CA ASP A 28 14.40 23.77 6.59
C ASP A 28 13.28 24.66 6.01
N LYS A 29 12.95 24.47 4.73
CA LYS A 29 11.93 25.23 4.00
C LYS A 29 10.70 24.40 3.64
N LEU A 30 10.79 23.08 3.76
CA LEU A 30 9.69 22.17 3.49
C LEU A 30 8.81 22.03 4.73
N ASP A 31 7.50 21.99 4.50
CA ASP A 31 6.56 21.52 5.49
C ASP A 31 6.40 20.01 5.33
N PHE A 32 7.02 19.27 6.24
CA PHE A 32 7.07 17.82 6.20
C PHE A 32 5.71 17.15 6.36
N LYS A 33 4.66 17.86 6.78
CA LYS A 33 3.29 17.35 6.70
C LYS A 33 2.91 17.01 5.25
N TYR A 34 3.26 17.89 4.31
CA TYR A 34 2.97 17.68 2.88
C TYR A 34 3.93 16.69 2.24
N VAL A 35 5.20 16.70 2.64
CA VAL A 35 6.19 15.73 2.15
C VAL A 35 5.83 14.31 2.61
N SER A 36 5.33 14.14 3.84
CA SER A 36 4.88 12.84 4.37
C SER A 36 3.67 12.29 3.60
N ALA A 37 2.84 13.16 3.01
CA ALA A 37 1.71 12.76 2.17
C ALA A 37 2.12 12.43 0.72
N ASN A 38 3.40 12.56 0.37
CA ASN A 38 3.84 12.47 -1.00
C ASN A 38 3.83 11.04 -1.54
N ARG A 39 3.19 10.84 -2.70
CA ARG A 39 3.00 9.52 -3.34
C ARG A 39 4.07 9.16 -4.37
N TYR A 40 4.95 10.11 -4.67
CA TYR A 40 5.95 10.04 -5.74
C TYR A 40 7.39 9.99 -5.23
N ILE A 41 7.61 10.24 -3.93
CA ILE A 41 8.88 9.91 -3.27
C ILE A 41 9.08 8.39 -3.34
N ASN A 42 10.30 7.98 -3.68
CA ASN A 42 10.69 6.58 -3.61
C ASN A 42 10.99 6.20 -2.16
N TRP A 43 9.95 5.92 -1.40
CA TRP A 43 10.05 5.59 0.02
C TRP A 43 10.95 4.37 0.26
N SER A 44 11.86 4.50 1.21
CA SER A 44 12.78 3.45 1.65
C SER A 44 12.92 3.50 3.18
N TYR A 45 13.38 2.40 3.79
CA TYR A 45 13.70 2.40 5.22
C TYR A 45 14.76 3.46 5.56
N ASP A 46 15.83 3.55 4.76
CA ASP A 46 16.95 4.47 5.00
C ASP A 46 16.48 5.93 4.97
N LEU A 47 15.65 6.30 3.99
CA LEU A 47 15.06 7.63 3.89
C LEU A 47 14.18 7.95 5.10
N ILE A 48 13.31 7.01 5.50
CA ILE A 48 12.41 7.23 6.64
C ILE A 48 13.23 7.36 7.93
N LYS A 49 14.29 6.59 8.06
CA LYS A 49 15.16 6.60 9.24
C LYS A 49 15.99 7.89 9.34
N GLU A 50 16.56 8.36 8.24
CA GLU A 50 17.41 9.56 8.21
C GLU A 50 16.62 10.82 8.61
N TYR A 51 15.39 10.95 8.11
CA TYR A 51 14.53 12.11 8.35
C TYR A 51 13.45 11.81 9.42
N GLU A 52 13.61 10.76 10.23
CA GLU A 52 12.67 10.33 11.27
C GLU A 52 12.13 11.47 12.16
N PRO A 53 12.94 12.44 12.63
CA PRO A 53 12.45 13.54 13.45
C PRO A 53 11.58 14.56 12.70
N LEU A 54 11.61 14.56 11.37
CA LEU A 54 10.97 15.55 10.53
C LEU A 54 9.62 15.07 9.99
N TRP A 55 9.44 13.75 9.83
CA TRP A 55 8.19 13.20 9.30
C TRP A 55 6.99 13.51 10.22
N ASP A 56 5.85 13.80 9.57
CA ASP A 56 4.54 13.76 10.21
C ASP A 56 4.07 12.30 10.17
N TRP A 57 4.22 11.60 11.29
CA TRP A 57 3.99 10.16 11.38
C TRP A 57 2.53 9.76 11.20
N ASP A 58 1.58 10.61 11.62
CA ASP A 58 0.15 10.36 11.41
C ASP A 58 -0.18 10.42 9.91
N VAL A 59 0.40 11.38 9.19
CA VAL A 59 0.26 11.48 7.74
C VAL A 59 0.96 10.31 7.04
N LEU A 60 2.18 9.98 7.46
CA LEU A 60 2.97 8.89 6.87
C LEU A 60 2.29 7.51 7.03
N ASP A 61 1.69 7.23 8.19
CA ASP A 61 0.90 5.99 8.45
C ASP A 61 -0.41 5.94 7.66
N SER A 62 -0.86 7.06 7.11
CA SER A 62 -2.01 7.11 6.20
C SER A 62 -1.61 7.06 4.71
N ASN A 63 -0.31 7.16 4.40
CA ASN A 63 0.18 7.23 3.03
C ASN A 63 0.39 5.82 2.44
N SER A 64 -0.51 5.41 1.55
CA SER A 64 -0.48 4.09 0.91
C SER A 64 0.83 3.80 0.17
N SER A 65 1.45 4.83 -0.44
CA SER A 65 2.70 4.68 -1.20
C SER A 65 3.90 4.34 -0.31
N VAL A 66 3.81 4.61 1.00
CA VAL A 66 4.81 4.17 1.98
C VAL A 66 4.67 2.68 2.25
N PHE A 67 3.45 2.17 2.46
CA PHE A 67 3.21 0.74 2.74
C PHE A 67 3.60 -0.17 1.58
N ASP A 68 3.51 0.29 0.34
CA ASP A 68 3.99 -0.45 -0.82
C ASP A 68 5.50 -0.76 -0.75
N LYS A 69 6.26 -0.01 0.05
CA LYS A 69 7.72 -0.08 0.18
C LYS A 69 8.19 -0.48 1.57
N VAL A 70 7.47 -0.08 2.62
CA VAL A 70 7.94 -0.12 4.01
C VAL A 70 6.79 -0.41 4.97
N THR A 71 6.94 -1.40 5.85
CA THR A 71 5.98 -1.68 6.93
C THR A 71 6.32 -0.87 8.19
N LEU A 72 5.77 0.34 8.31
CA LEU A 72 6.13 1.28 9.39
C LEU A 72 6.01 0.71 10.80
N GLY A 73 4.89 0.08 11.14
CA GLY A 73 4.69 -0.45 12.51
C GLY A 73 5.64 -1.58 12.91
N LEU A 74 6.29 -2.24 11.94
CA LEU A 74 7.32 -3.25 12.21
C LEU A 74 8.69 -2.60 12.43
N LEU A 75 9.03 -1.59 11.62
CA LEU A 75 10.35 -0.96 11.63
C LEU A 75 10.46 0.20 12.63
N PHE A 76 9.33 0.83 12.96
CA PHE A 76 9.22 2.00 13.82
C PHE A 76 8.07 1.84 14.84
N PRO A 77 8.09 0.79 15.69
CA PRO A 77 6.99 0.49 16.62
C PRO A 77 6.73 1.59 17.67
N GLU A 78 7.74 2.41 17.98
CA GLU A 78 7.63 3.57 18.88
C GLU A 78 6.90 4.76 18.22
N ARG A 79 6.74 4.74 16.90
CA ARG A 79 6.12 5.81 16.11
C ARG A 79 4.75 5.42 15.58
N VAL A 80 4.63 4.18 15.12
CA VAL A 80 3.43 3.66 14.47
C VAL A 80 3.09 2.33 15.11
N ALA A 81 1.85 2.20 15.59
CA ALA A 81 1.38 0.92 16.10
C ALA A 81 1.31 -0.09 14.95
N LEU A 82 1.79 -1.32 15.18
CA LEU A 82 1.56 -2.40 14.24
C LEU A 82 0.03 -2.64 14.17
N PRO A 83 -0.56 -2.65 12.96
CA PRO A 83 -1.99 -2.89 12.82
C PRO A 83 -2.30 -4.30 13.33
N GLN A 84 -3.25 -4.41 14.27
CA GLN A 84 -3.67 -5.70 14.78
C GLN A 84 -4.40 -6.51 13.69
N CYS A 85 -4.07 -7.80 13.58
CA CYS A 85 -4.85 -8.67 12.71
C CYS A 85 -6.27 -8.80 13.26
N THR A 86 -7.27 -8.49 12.44
CA THR A 86 -8.69 -8.79 12.76
C THR A 86 -9.13 -10.14 12.21
N CYS A 87 -8.20 -10.94 11.68
CA CYS A 87 -8.45 -12.31 11.27
C CYS A 87 -8.81 -13.21 12.46
N PHE A 88 -9.44 -14.36 12.19
CA PHE A 88 -9.84 -15.33 13.21
C PHE A 88 -8.71 -15.84 14.11
N ARG A 89 -7.44 -15.65 13.70
CA ARG A 89 -6.26 -16.07 14.45
C ARG A 89 -5.88 -15.08 15.57
N MET A 90 -6.37 -13.84 15.51
CA MET A 90 -6.10 -12.81 16.51
C MET A 90 -4.61 -12.61 16.85
N GLU A 91 -3.73 -12.80 15.86
CA GLU A 91 -2.28 -12.62 16.02
C GLU A 91 -1.91 -11.14 15.94
N ASP A 92 -0.84 -10.75 16.63
CA ASP A 92 -0.29 -9.40 16.58
C ASP A 92 0.19 -9.01 15.16
N PHE A 93 0.60 -10.00 14.37
CA PHE A 93 0.98 -9.85 12.96
C PHE A 93 0.58 -11.10 12.17
N CYS A 94 0.01 -10.92 10.98
CA CYS A 94 -0.50 -12.03 10.18
C CYS A 94 -0.10 -11.91 8.72
N GLU A 95 0.69 -12.88 8.25
CA GLU A 95 1.09 -13.06 6.85
C GLU A 95 0.11 -13.95 6.07
N TYR A 96 -1.03 -14.30 6.67
CA TYR A 96 -1.97 -15.21 6.04
C TYR A 96 -2.67 -14.56 4.86
N ALA A 97 -2.73 -15.30 3.74
CA ALA A 97 -3.27 -14.84 2.45
C ALA A 97 -4.78 -14.49 2.45
N GLU A 98 -5.50 -14.71 3.55
CA GLU A 98 -6.90 -14.25 3.74
C GLU A 98 -7.01 -13.02 4.66
N CYS A 99 -5.92 -12.59 5.31
CA CYS A 99 -5.90 -11.38 6.12
C CYS A 99 -5.77 -10.13 5.24
N LEU A 100 -6.90 -9.62 4.74
CA LEU A 100 -6.94 -8.44 3.86
C LEU A 100 -6.35 -7.17 4.48
N VAL A 101 -6.28 -7.09 5.82
CA VAL A 101 -5.72 -5.94 6.57
C VAL A 101 -4.21 -5.81 6.33
N ASN A 102 -3.48 -6.92 6.36
CA ASN A 102 -2.03 -6.94 6.16
C ASN A 102 -1.65 -7.21 4.70
N ILE A 103 -2.51 -7.88 3.93
CA ILE A 103 -2.29 -8.10 2.49
C ILE A 103 -2.23 -6.79 1.74
N LYS A 104 -3.16 -5.84 1.94
CA LYS A 104 -3.10 -4.53 1.24
C LYS A 104 -1.84 -3.72 1.58
N ARG A 105 -1.21 -3.98 2.73
CA ARG A 105 0.03 -3.32 3.17
C ARG A 105 1.31 -4.03 2.70
N LEU A 106 1.21 -5.21 2.08
CA LEU A 106 2.33 -6.02 1.59
C LEU A 106 2.15 -6.45 0.11
N SER A 107 1.00 -6.19 -0.50
CA SER A 107 0.52 -6.89 -1.70
C SER A 107 1.29 -6.60 -2.98
N PHE A 108 2.14 -5.57 -3.04
CA PHE A 108 2.92 -5.31 -4.26
C PHE A 108 4.25 -6.08 -4.33
N ASN A 109 4.66 -6.78 -3.26
CA ASN A 109 5.95 -7.48 -3.21
C ASN A 109 5.84 -9.01 -3.09
N SER A 110 4.65 -9.62 -3.20
CA SER A 110 4.59 -11.07 -3.33
C SER A 110 5.06 -11.48 -4.73
N SER A 111 5.93 -12.48 -4.82
CA SER A 111 6.41 -13.05 -6.09
C SER A 111 5.26 -13.50 -7.00
N LEU A 112 4.12 -13.87 -6.40
CA LEU A 112 2.89 -14.25 -7.09
C LEU A 112 2.19 -13.07 -7.77
N TYR A 113 2.14 -11.88 -7.14
CA TYR A 113 1.60 -10.67 -7.79
C TYR A 113 2.51 -10.20 -8.93
N GLN A 114 3.83 -10.31 -8.76
CA GLN A 114 4.78 -9.97 -9.82
C GLN A 114 4.66 -10.89 -11.05
N GLN A 115 4.28 -12.16 -10.84
CA GLN A 115 4.13 -13.15 -11.92
C GLN A 115 2.73 -13.16 -12.55
N TYR A 116 1.68 -12.83 -11.80
CA TYR A 116 0.28 -13.01 -12.20
C TYR A 116 -0.63 -11.81 -11.87
N GLY A 117 -0.09 -10.60 -11.72
CA GLY A 117 -0.82 -9.42 -11.25
C GLY A 117 -2.09 -9.09 -12.05
N ASP A 118 -2.14 -9.41 -13.34
CA ASP A 118 -3.32 -9.23 -14.18
C ASP A 118 -4.48 -10.15 -13.77
N ILE A 119 -4.18 -11.37 -13.31
CA ILE A 119 -5.16 -12.35 -12.82
C ILE A 119 -5.79 -11.85 -11.51
N TYR A 120 -4.98 -11.31 -10.60
CA TYR A 120 -5.46 -10.76 -9.32
C TYR A 120 -6.36 -9.54 -9.53
N ILE A 121 -6.01 -8.66 -10.46
CA ILE A 121 -6.85 -7.49 -10.82
C ILE A 121 -8.19 -7.95 -11.42
N LYS A 122 -8.20 -8.94 -12.32
CA LYS A 122 -9.44 -9.48 -12.89
C LYS A 122 -10.36 -10.08 -11.83
N LEU A 123 -9.80 -10.77 -10.85
CA LEU A 123 -10.57 -11.34 -9.73
C LEU A 123 -11.17 -10.25 -8.83
N ASP A 124 -10.42 -9.20 -8.52
CA ASP A 124 -10.93 -8.05 -7.75
C ASP A 124 -12.09 -7.36 -8.47
N MET A 125 -11.96 -7.15 -9.80
CA MET A 125 -13.03 -6.61 -10.63
C MET A 125 -14.29 -7.50 -10.67
N LEU A 126 -14.12 -8.81 -10.77
CA LEU A 126 -15.24 -9.77 -10.75
C LEU A 126 -15.94 -9.82 -9.38
N CYS A 127 -15.18 -9.68 -8.29
CA CYS A 127 -15.73 -9.61 -6.94
C CYS A 127 -16.50 -8.29 -6.72
N GLY A 128 -15.94 -7.16 -7.18
CA GLY A 128 -16.59 -5.84 -7.08
C GLY A 128 -17.90 -5.73 -7.89
N THR A 129 -18.03 -6.53 -8.94
CA THR A 129 -19.26 -6.64 -9.76
C THR A 129 -20.24 -7.71 -9.27
N ARG A 130 -19.92 -8.39 -8.15
CA ARG A 130 -20.69 -9.50 -7.55
C ARG A 130 -20.88 -10.70 -8.48
N LEU A 131 -20.04 -10.86 -9.50
CA LEU A 131 -20.04 -12.01 -10.40
C LEU A 131 -19.39 -13.24 -9.76
N ILE A 132 -18.49 -12.99 -8.80
CA ILE A 132 -18.00 -13.96 -7.82
C ILE A 132 -18.20 -13.35 -6.43
N ASP A 133 -18.46 -14.18 -5.43
CA ASP A 133 -18.55 -13.73 -4.05
C ASP A 133 -17.19 -13.83 -3.35
N GLN A 134 -17.13 -13.27 -2.14
CA GLN A 134 -15.90 -13.27 -1.34
C GLN A 134 -15.47 -14.68 -0.96
N GLU A 135 -16.39 -15.63 -0.79
CA GLU A 135 -16.06 -17.03 -0.45
C GLU A 135 -15.36 -17.73 -1.62
N MET A 136 -15.89 -17.58 -2.84
CA MET A 136 -15.27 -18.08 -4.07
C MET A 136 -13.92 -17.42 -4.33
N LEU A 137 -13.80 -16.10 -4.10
CA LEU A 137 -12.53 -15.40 -4.24
C LEU A 137 -11.47 -15.97 -3.28
N VAL A 138 -11.85 -16.22 -2.02
CA VAL A 138 -10.97 -16.81 -1.00
C VAL A 138 -10.55 -18.22 -1.39
N GLU A 139 -11.47 -19.09 -1.79
CA GLU A 139 -11.15 -20.47 -2.21
C GLU A 139 -10.14 -20.51 -3.37
N VAL A 140 -10.30 -19.59 -4.32
CA VAL A 140 -9.45 -19.47 -5.51
C VAL A 140 -8.05 -18.97 -5.16
N LEU A 141 -7.94 -18.02 -4.23
CA LEU A 141 -6.66 -17.49 -3.74
C LEU A 141 -5.92 -18.48 -2.84
N VAL A 142 -6.64 -19.22 -1.99
CA VAL A 142 -6.08 -20.21 -1.05
C VAL A 142 -5.48 -21.41 -1.77
N ASN A 143 -6.14 -21.90 -2.83
CA ASN A 143 -5.65 -23.06 -3.56
C ASN A 143 -4.45 -22.75 -4.47
N ASN A 144 -4.16 -21.47 -4.73
CA ASN A 144 -2.96 -20.96 -5.43
C ASN A 144 -2.58 -21.71 -6.73
N GLN A 145 -3.57 -22.19 -7.47
CA GLN A 145 -3.39 -22.86 -8.76
C GLN A 145 -3.82 -21.94 -9.89
N ALA A 146 -2.86 -21.32 -10.57
CA ALA A 146 -3.09 -20.40 -11.69
C ALA A 146 -4.05 -20.98 -12.75
N SER A 147 -3.97 -22.28 -13.04
CA SER A 147 -4.85 -22.99 -13.97
C SER A 147 -6.33 -22.97 -13.56
N THR A 148 -6.61 -23.03 -12.27
CA THR A 148 -7.98 -23.04 -11.73
C THR A 148 -8.56 -21.63 -11.78
N ILE A 149 -7.71 -20.62 -11.56
CA ILE A 149 -8.10 -19.20 -11.63
C ILE A 149 -8.45 -18.81 -13.07
N GLU A 150 -7.63 -19.19 -14.04
CA GLU A 150 -7.88 -18.91 -15.46
C GLU A 150 -9.17 -19.57 -15.96
N GLN A 151 -9.47 -20.79 -15.50
CA GLN A 151 -10.71 -21.49 -15.83
C GLN A 151 -11.95 -20.80 -15.26
N LEU A 152 -11.88 -20.30 -14.02
CA LEU A 152 -12.95 -19.54 -13.39
C LEU A 152 -13.21 -18.24 -14.16
N ILE A 153 -12.15 -17.46 -14.45
CA ILE A 153 -12.25 -16.23 -15.23
C ILE A 153 -12.89 -16.53 -16.61
N ALA A 154 -12.40 -17.54 -17.32
CA ALA A 154 -12.93 -17.93 -18.63
C ALA A 154 -14.40 -18.40 -18.57
N ALA A 155 -14.80 -19.10 -17.50
CA ALA A 155 -16.18 -19.56 -17.31
C ALA A 155 -17.13 -18.41 -16.97
N THR A 156 -16.68 -17.41 -16.20
CA THR A 156 -17.48 -16.26 -15.80
C THR A 156 -17.72 -15.32 -16.98
N PHE A 157 -16.70 -15.02 -17.78
CA PHE A 157 -16.87 -14.20 -18.99
C PHE A 157 -17.67 -14.89 -20.10
N LYS A 158 -17.76 -16.23 -20.11
CA LYS A 158 -18.63 -16.98 -21.04
C LYS A 158 -20.11 -16.98 -20.65
N LYS A 159 -20.44 -16.59 -19.41
CA LYS A 159 -21.82 -16.52 -18.89
C LYS A 159 -22.46 -15.13 -19.05
N CYS A 160 -21.67 -14.10 -19.40
CA CYS A 160 -22.14 -12.78 -19.80
C CYS A 160 -22.38 -12.73 -21.31
#